data_AF-X1M5C9-F1
#
_entry.id   AF-X1M5C9-F1
#
_cell.length_a   1.000
_cell.length_b   1.000
_cell.length_c   1.000
_cell.angle_alpha   90.00
_cell.angle_beta   90.00
_cell.angle_gamma   90.00
#
_symmetry.space_group_name_H-M   'P 1'
#
loop_
_entity.id
_entity.type
_entity.pdbx_description
1 polymer ?
#
loop_
_entity_poly.entity_id
_entity_poly.type
_entity_poly.pdbx_seq_one_letter_code
_entity_poly.pdbx_strand_id
1 'polypeptide(L)'
;MVEFWKKKIKDLGLQREVFEALPYAVVGGAYDASFQTPQDEYTALTHIVPAGLQLKILFLRVWTQETGGARFSIVQTNPTAAGQTGTTEAFPVVGSVPSGVRDYPMLEAAGAEILHGSLVDPIHVLEGSINFNVLDTPTPSTEYHYGIVWWGTQKVPEE
;
A
#
# COMPACT_ATOMS: atom_id res chain seq x y z
N MET A 1 -25.00 1.77 26.32
CA MET A 1 -24.28 2.94 25.75
C MET A 1 -22.82 2.73 26.10
N VAL A 2 -21.95 2.49 25.11
CA VAL A 2 -20.51 2.26 25.35
C VAL A 2 -19.82 3.62 25.27
N GLU A 3 -19.21 4.07 26.37
CA GLU A 3 -18.36 5.26 26.37
C GLU A 3 -17.05 4.95 25.65
N PHE A 4 -16.80 5.62 24.53
CA PHE A 4 -15.53 5.55 23.82
C PHE A 4 -14.63 6.68 24.29
N TRP A 5 -13.57 6.35 25.02
CA TRP A 5 -12.53 7.28 25.41
C TRP A 5 -11.58 7.49 24.22
N LYS A 6 -11.76 8.57 23.46
CA LYS A 6 -10.82 8.96 22.39
C LYS A 6 -9.69 9.79 22.99
N LYS A 7 -8.45 9.33 22.86
CA LYS A 7 -7.27 10.07 23.30
C LYS A 7 -7.12 11.32 22.44
N LYS A 8 -6.99 12.49 23.06
CA LYS A 8 -6.60 13.70 22.32
C LYS A 8 -5.10 13.68 22.08
N ILE A 9 -4.68 13.86 20.83
CA ILE A 9 -3.29 14.00 20.43
C ILE A 9 -3.08 15.39 19.84
N LYS A 10 -1.89 15.96 20.02
CA LYS A 10 -1.53 17.24 19.42
C LYS A 10 -0.95 16.99 18.03
N ASP A 11 -1.62 17.52 17.02
CA ASP A 11 -1.07 17.58 15.67
C ASP A 11 0.05 18.63 15.63
N LEU A 12 1.28 18.20 15.37
CA LEU A 12 2.46 19.08 15.39
C LEU A 12 2.55 19.97 14.14
N GLY A 13 1.95 19.56 13.02
CA GLY A 13 1.89 20.36 11.80
C GLY A 13 0.87 21.48 11.92
N LEU A 14 -0.34 21.14 12.38
CA LEU A 14 -1.48 22.07 12.45
C LEU A 14 -1.63 22.80 13.77
N GLN A 15 -0.82 22.46 14.77
CA GLN A 15 -0.86 23.02 16.13
C GLN A 15 -2.25 22.95 16.79
N ARG A 16 -3.04 21.91 16.47
CA ARG A 16 -4.40 21.70 17.02
C ARG A 16 -4.54 20.35 17.72
N GLU A 17 -5.48 20.26 18.65
CA GLU A 17 -5.85 18.99 19.29
C GLU A 17 -6.81 18.21 18.38
N VAL A 18 -6.44 16.98 18.06
CA VAL A 18 -7.27 16.05 17.28
C VAL A 18 -7.55 14.80 18.09
N PHE A 19 -8.70 14.17 17.87
CA PHE A 19 -9.05 12.92 18.52
C PHE A 19 -8.40 11.75 17.80
N GLU A 20 -7.65 10.92 18.54
CA GLU A 20 -7.23 9.60 18.09
C GLU A 20 -8.49 8.78 17.80
N ALA A 21 -8.70 8.50 16.52
CA ALA A 21 -9.79 7.68 16.05
C ALA A 21 -9.21 6.52 15.24
N LEU A 22 -9.63 5.29 15.56
CA LEU A 22 -9.36 4.15 14.71
C LEU A 22 -9.95 4.42 13.31
N PRO A 23 -9.29 3.98 12.23
CA PRO A 23 -9.84 4.12 10.90
C PRO A 23 -11.21 3.41 10.84
N TYR A 24 -12.26 4.15 10.48
CA TYR A 24 -13.62 3.60 10.46
C TYR A 24 -13.86 2.67 9.25
N ALA A 25 -13.03 2.79 8.22
CA ALA A 25 -13.08 1.99 7.00
C ALA A 25 -11.64 1.60 6.63
N VAL A 26 -11.33 0.31 6.84
CA VAL A 26 -10.04 -0.27 6.45
C VAL A 26 -10.21 -0.90 5.07
N VAL A 27 -9.22 -0.65 4.21
CA VAL A 27 -9.06 -1.36 2.93
C VAL A 27 -7.74 -2.12 2.96
N GLY A 28 -7.62 -3.16 2.15
CA GLY A 28 -6.41 -3.96 2.10
C GLY A 28 -6.42 -4.98 0.97
N GLY A 29 -5.30 -5.65 0.82
CA GLY A 29 -5.10 -6.72 -0.15
C GLY A 29 -4.10 -7.73 0.38
N ALA A 30 -4.26 -8.97 -0.04
CA ALA A 30 -3.37 -10.07 0.30
C ALA A 30 -3.12 -10.92 -0.95
N TYR A 31 -1.86 -11.27 -1.16
CA TYR A 31 -1.39 -12.14 -2.21
C TYR A 31 -0.44 -13.18 -1.60
N ASP A 32 -0.58 -14.42 -2.06
CA ASP A 32 0.29 -15.55 -1.76
C ASP A 32 0.29 -16.49 -2.97
N ALA A 33 1.45 -16.64 -3.62
CA ALA A 33 1.63 -17.65 -4.65
C ALA A 33 3.11 -17.99 -4.89
N SER A 34 3.32 -19.07 -5.65
CA SER A 34 4.59 -19.49 -6.23
C SER A 34 4.65 -19.16 -7.74
N PHE A 35 5.84 -18.97 -8.30
CA PHE A 35 6.02 -18.73 -9.73
C PHE A 35 6.50 -19.99 -10.46
N GLN A 36 5.73 -20.47 -11.44
CA GLN A 36 6.13 -21.62 -12.26
C GLN A 36 7.14 -21.25 -13.35
N THR A 37 7.12 -20.01 -13.79
CA THR A 37 8.04 -19.46 -14.78
C THR A 37 8.63 -18.16 -14.24
N PRO A 38 9.92 -17.88 -14.49
CA PRO A 38 10.53 -16.61 -14.11
C PRO A 38 9.75 -15.43 -14.72
N GLN A 39 9.62 -14.37 -13.93
CA GLN A 39 9.00 -13.09 -14.29
C GLN A 39 9.97 -11.98 -13.90
N ASP A 40 10.25 -11.07 -14.85
CA ASP A 40 11.00 -9.84 -14.58
C ASP A 40 10.17 -8.90 -13.68
N GLU A 41 8.86 -8.79 -13.96
CA GLU A 41 7.90 -8.07 -13.14
C GLU A 41 6.55 -8.80 -13.19
N TYR A 42 5.95 -9.01 -12.01
CA TYR A 42 4.60 -9.54 -11.89
C TYR A 42 3.74 -8.68 -10.95
N THR A 43 2.65 -8.12 -11.46
CA THR A 43 1.68 -7.39 -10.63
C THR A 43 0.80 -8.35 -9.84
N ALA A 44 1.07 -8.45 -8.54
CA ALA A 44 0.38 -9.33 -7.62
C ALA A 44 -0.93 -8.74 -7.11
N LEU A 45 -0.95 -7.43 -6.84
CA LEU A 45 -2.14 -6.72 -6.39
C LEU A 45 -2.25 -5.39 -7.11
N THR A 46 -3.49 -5.01 -7.44
CA THR A 46 -3.83 -3.66 -7.92
C THR A 46 -4.92 -3.08 -7.03
N HIS A 47 -4.75 -1.83 -6.63
CA HIS A 47 -5.74 -1.11 -5.84
C HIS A 47 -5.98 0.28 -6.42
N ILE A 48 -7.25 0.62 -6.67
CA ILE A 48 -7.64 1.94 -7.17
C ILE A 48 -8.14 2.80 -6.01
N VAL A 49 -7.53 3.96 -5.83
CA VAL A 49 -7.99 4.98 -4.88
C VAL A 49 -9.06 5.84 -5.55
N PRO A 50 -10.29 5.90 -5.02
CA PRO A 50 -11.35 6.71 -5.60
C PRO A 50 -10.97 8.20 -5.64
N ALA A 51 -11.53 8.91 -6.62
CA ALA A 51 -11.31 10.34 -6.82
C ALA A 51 -11.63 11.14 -5.54
N GLY A 52 -10.79 12.13 -5.24
CA GLY A 52 -10.94 12.94 -4.03
C GLY A 52 -10.50 12.27 -2.72
N LEU A 53 -9.96 11.04 -2.77
CA LEU A 53 -9.42 10.33 -1.60
C LEU A 53 -7.92 10.07 -1.71
N GLN A 54 -7.30 9.85 -0.55
CA GLN A 54 -5.96 9.35 -0.36
C GLN A 54 -5.97 8.02 0.38
N LEU A 55 -5.15 7.09 -0.06
CA LEU A 55 -4.81 5.89 0.68
C LEU A 55 -3.60 6.15 1.57
N LYS A 56 -3.76 5.92 2.87
CA LYS A 56 -2.66 5.81 3.83
C LYS A 56 -2.45 4.35 4.18
N ILE A 57 -1.31 3.76 3.77
CA ILE A 57 -0.94 2.40 4.16
C ILE A 57 -0.40 2.43 5.60
N LEU A 58 -0.99 1.63 6.46
CA LEU A 58 -0.67 1.57 7.89
C LEU A 58 0.03 0.27 8.28
N PHE A 59 -0.08 -0.74 7.43
CA PHE A 59 0.62 -2.00 7.57
C PHE A 59 0.98 -2.51 6.18
N LEU A 60 2.22 -2.95 6.04
CA LEU A 60 2.70 -3.63 4.86
C LEU A 60 3.60 -4.77 5.32
N ARG A 61 3.30 -5.97 4.87
CA ARG A 61 4.14 -7.15 5.02
C ARG A 61 4.47 -7.68 3.64
N VAL A 62 5.75 -7.84 3.37
CA VAL A 62 6.25 -8.60 2.23
C VAL A 62 7.05 -9.80 2.75
N TRP A 63 6.93 -10.93 2.10
CA TRP A 63 7.63 -12.14 2.53
C TRP A 63 7.96 -13.04 1.35
N THR A 64 8.97 -13.87 1.54
CA THR A 64 9.41 -14.87 0.59
C THR A 64 9.98 -16.08 1.31
N GLN A 65 9.78 -17.26 0.76
CA GLN A 65 10.48 -18.49 1.17
C GLN A 65 11.76 -18.72 0.35
N GLU A 66 11.97 -17.94 -0.71
CA GLU A 66 13.13 -18.06 -1.57
C GLU A 66 14.42 -17.73 -0.82
N THR A 67 15.39 -18.63 -0.90
CA THR A 67 16.67 -18.52 -0.21
C THR A 67 17.49 -17.32 -0.65
N GLY A 68 17.40 -16.95 -1.93
CA GLY A 68 18.03 -15.75 -2.50
C GLY A 68 17.29 -14.45 -2.20
N GLY A 69 16.20 -14.50 -1.42
CA GLY A 69 15.38 -13.35 -1.10
C GLY A 69 14.42 -12.95 -2.23
N ALA A 70 13.93 -11.71 -2.19
CA ALA A 70 12.97 -11.19 -3.16
C ALA A 70 13.01 -9.66 -3.19
N ARG A 71 12.68 -9.10 -4.35
CA ARG A 71 12.46 -7.66 -4.53
C ARG A 71 11.00 -7.42 -4.87
N PHE A 72 10.44 -6.36 -4.32
CA PHE A 72 9.08 -5.93 -4.58
C PHE A 72 9.11 -4.49 -5.08
N SER A 73 8.05 -4.04 -5.73
CA SER A 73 7.85 -2.60 -5.97
C SER A 73 6.42 -2.18 -5.73
N ILE A 74 6.27 -0.93 -5.30
CA ILE A 74 4.98 -0.27 -5.14
C ILE A 74 4.95 0.88 -6.14
N VAL A 75 4.08 0.79 -7.13
CA VAL A 75 4.03 1.75 -8.24
C VAL A 75 2.70 2.48 -8.23
N GLN A 76 2.75 3.80 -8.28
CA GLN A 76 1.59 4.65 -8.38
C GLN A 76 1.46 5.25 -9.79
N THR A 77 0.29 5.09 -10.40
CA THR A 77 -0.09 5.75 -11.65
C THR A 77 -1.26 6.70 -11.41
N ASN A 78 -1.04 7.98 -11.70
CA ASN A 78 -2.09 9.00 -11.57
C ASN A 78 -2.85 9.14 -12.89
N PRO A 79 -4.20 9.02 -12.89
CA PRO A 79 -4.97 9.34 -14.08
C PRO A 79 -4.85 10.83 -14.41
N THR A 80 -4.82 11.15 -15.70
CA THR A 80 -4.80 12.53 -16.24
C THR A 80 -6.17 12.96 -16.77
N ALA A 81 -7.12 12.01 -16.89
CA ALA A 81 -8.50 12.25 -17.29
C ALA A 81 -9.43 11.18 -16.69
N ALA A 82 -10.74 11.47 -16.67
CA ALA A 82 -11.77 10.53 -16.23
C ALA A 82 -11.81 9.26 -17.11
N GLY A 83 -12.16 8.12 -16.51
CA GLY A 83 -12.33 6.83 -17.17
C GLY A 83 -11.06 6.02 -17.40
N GLN A 84 -9.89 6.49 -16.94
CA GLN A 84 -8.60 5.81 -17.15
C GLN A 84 -8.32 4.65 -16.17
N THR A 85 -9.15 4.47 -15.15
CA THR A 85 -8.95 3.49 -14.05
C THR A 85 -10.03 2.41 -14.00
N GLY A 86 -10.76 2.22 -15.10
CA GLY A 86 -11.75 1.15 -15.24
C GLY A 86 -13.05 1.47 -14.50
N THR A 87 -13.46 0.60 -13.58
CA THR A 87 -14.76 0.68 -12.90
C THR A 87 -14.79 1.64 -11.71
N THR A 88 -13.62 1.99 -11.16
CA THR A 88 -13.50 2.96 -10.06
C THR A 88 -12.87 4.22 -10.61
N GLU A 89 -13.56 5.36 -10.52
CA GLU A 89 -13.02 6.64 -10.95
C GLU A 89 -12.03 7.19 -9.92
N ALA A 90 -10.85 7.58 -10.40
CA ALA A 90 -9.74 8.07 -9.58
C ALA A 90 -9.26 9.48 -9.95
N PHE A 91 -9.82 10.08 -11.01
CA PHE A 91 -9.58 11.47 -11.40
C PHE A 91 -10.67 12.41 -10.84
N PRO A 92 -10.30 13.59 -10.30
CA PRO A 92 -8.95 14.08 -10.11
C PRO A 92 -8.26 13.47 -8.87
N VAL A 93 -6.93 13.35 -8.96
CA VAL A 93 -6.07 13.11 -7.78
C VAL A 93 -5.94 14.40 -6.97
N VAL A 94 -5.82 14.30 -5.64
CA VAL A 94 -6.02 15.44 -4.72
C VAL A 94 -4.72 15.92 -4.04
N GLY A 95 -3.80 15.01 -3.77
CA GLY A 95 -2.63 15.18 -2.91
C GLY A 95 -1.36 15.55 -3.63
N SER A 96 -1.41 15.68 -4.95
CA SER A 96 -0.23 15.89 -5.79
C SER A 96 0.86 14.83 -5.58
N VAL A 97 0.51 13.63 -5.07
CA VAL A 97 1.48 12.55 -4.86
C VAL A 97 2.04 12.18 -6.24
N PRO A 98 3.37 12.28 -6.47
CA PRO A 98 3.92 12.03 -7.80
C PRO A 98 3.72 10.59 -8.25
N SER A 99 3.31 10.43 -9.51
CA SER A 99 3.30 9.14 -10.19
C SER A 99 4.72 8.58 -10.32
N GLY A 100 4.85 7.26 -10.20
CA GLY A 100 6.11 6.53 -10.31
C GLY A 100 6.25 5.47 -9.23
N VAL A 101 7.45 4.91 -9.12
CA VAL A 101 7.78 3.96 -8.06
C VAL A 101 7.87 4.69 -6.73
N ARG A 102 7.18 4.15 -5.73
CA ARG A 102 7.06 4.71 -4.38
C ARG A 102 7.98 4.03 -3.40
N ASP A 103 8.22 2.73 -3.58
CA ASP A 103 9.14 1.96 -2.74
C ASP A 103 9.61 0.68 -3.45
N TYR A 104 10.73 0.15 -2.96
CA TYR A 104 11.29 -1.16 -3.31
C TYR A 104 11.59 -1.99 -2.05
N PRO A 105 10.57 -2.59 -1.39
CA PRO A 105 10.82 -3.53 -0.31
C PRO A 105 11.70 -4.68 -0.80
N MET A 106 12.74 -5.03 -0.04
CA MET A 106 13.72 -6.03 -0.45
C MET A 106 14.10 -6.92 0.74
N LEU A 107 14.06 -8.23 0.50
CA LEU A 107 14.65 -9.21 1.40
C LEU A 107 15.88 -9.81 0.73
N GLU A 108 17.00 -9.85 1.46
CA GLU A 108 18.25 -10.48 1.00
C GLU A 108 18.23 -12.01 1.17
N ALA A 109 17.26 -12.56 1.89
CA ALA A 109 17.08 -13.98 2.16
C ALA A 109 15.62 -14.33 2.45
N ALA A 110 15.31 -15.63 2.58
CA ALA A 110 14.01 -16.10 3.00
C ALA A 110 13.59 -15.46 4.34
N GLY A 111 12.37 -14.94 4.41
CA GLY A 111 11.89 -14.22 5.58
C GLY A 111 10.69 -13.34 5.30
N ALA A 112 10.44 -12.41 6.23
CA ALA A 112 9.40 -11.41 6.10
C ALA A 112 9.90 -10.06 6.60
N GLU A 113 9.57 -9.00 5.86
CA GLU A 113 9.67 -7.64 6.31
C GLU A 113 8.27 -7.16 6.69
N ILE A 114 8.15 -6.51 7.85
CA ILE A 114 6.88 -6.01 8.36
C ILE A 114 7.04 -4.55 8.73
N LEU A 115 6.41 -3.70 7.94
CA LEU A 115 6.35 -2.26 8.15
C LEU A 115 5.04 -1.92 8.84
N HIS A 116 5.14 -1.08 9.87
CA HIS A 116 4.01 -0.55 10.62
C HIS A 116 4.06 0.96 10.58
N GLY A 117 2.92 1.57 10.25
CA GLY A 117 2.70 2.99 10.29
C GLY A 117 1.52 3.35 11.17
N SER A 118 1.23 4.64 11.22
CA SER A 118 0.08 5.20 11.93
C SER A 118 -0.62 6.24 11.05
N LEU A 119 -1.75 6.77 11.51
CA LEU A 119 -2.45 7.83 10.77
C LEU A 119 -1.63 9.13 10.68
N VAL A 120 -0.72 9.34 11.64
CA VAL A 120 0.19 10.49 11.72
C VAL A 120 1.41 10.27 10.84
N ASP A 121 1.95 9.06 10.85
CA ASP A 121 3.14 8.67 10.10
C ASP A 121 2.87 7.35 9.35
N PRO A 122 2.15 7.40 8.22
CA PRO A 122 1.82 6.21 7.45
C PRO A 122 3.04 5.72 6.68
N ILE A 123 3.07 4.42 6.36
CA ILE A 123 4.15 3.82 5.56
C ILE A 123 4.20 4.50 4.19
N HIS A 124 3.04 4.66 3.55
CA HIS A 124 2.88 5.39 2.29
C HIS A 124 1.59 6.19 2.26
N VAL A 125 1.62 7.33 1.57
CA VAL A 125 0.46 8.11 1.14
C VAL A 125 0.36 8.00 -0.38
N LEU A 126 -0.79 7.51 -0.87
CA LEU A 126 -0.96 7.05 -2.24
C LEU A 126 -2.31 7.50 -2.83
N GLU A 127 -2.35 7.67 -4.15
CA GLU A 127 -3.53 8.09 -4.93
C GLU A 127 -3.55 7.42 -6.31
N GLY A 128 -4.68 7.48 -7.03
CA GLY A 128 -4.75 6.86 -8.37
C GLY A 128 -4.71 5.34 -8.32
N SER A 129 -4.00 4.72 -9.27
CA SER A 129 -3.84 3.27 -9.37
C SER A 129 -2.54 2.83 -8.73
N ILE A 130 -2.61 1.90 -7.78
CA ILE A 130 -1.46 1.35 -7.07
C ILE A 130 -1.26 -0.10 -7.47
N ASN A 131 -0.08 -0.42 -7.98
CA ASN A 131 0.34 -1.79 -8.25
C ASN A 131 1.39 -2.22 -7.23
N PHE A 132 1.21 -3.41 -6.67
CA PHE A 132 2.19 -4.09 -5.86
C PHE A 132 2.75 -5.23 -6.70
N ASN A 133 4.04 -5.13 -7.02
CA ASN A 133 4.71 -6.05 -7.91
C ASN A 133 5.71 -6.91 -7.13
N VAL A 134 5.88 -8.15 -7.60
CA VAL A 134 7.06 -8.97 -7.30
C VAL A 134 8.01 -8.82 -8.48
N LEU A 135 9.28 -8.53 -8.20
CA LEU A 135 10.31 -8.28 -9.20
C LEU A 135 11.32 -9.41 -9.25
N ASP A 136 11.82 -9.65 -10.46
CA ASP A 136 12.97 -10.52 -10.74
C ASP A 136 12.86 -11.87 -10.01
N THR A 137 11.69 -12.52 -10.15
CA THR A 137 11.46 -13.82 -9.55
C THR A 137 12.47 -14.82 -10.14
N PRO A 138 13.31 -15.45 -9.31
CA PRO A 138 14.34 -16.36 -9.82
C PRO A 138 13.71 -17.57 -10.53
N THR A 139 14.56 -18.34 -11.22
CA THR A 139 14.30 -19.66 -11.83
C THR A 139 13.10 -20.41 -11.27
N PRO A 140 12.31 -21.16 -12.07
CA PRO A 140 11.02 -21.77 -11.69
C PRO A 140 10.90 -22.10 -10.19
N SER A 141 10.32 -21.20 -9.41
CA SER A 141 10.27 -21.28 -7.95
C SER A 141 9.02 -22.03 -7.50
N THR A 142 8.73 -23.20 -8.11
CA THR A 142 7.50 -23.96 -7.85
C THR A 142 7.36 -24.41 -6.40
N GLU A 143 8.43 -24.32 -5.61
CA GLU A 143 8.49 -24.72 -4.19
C GLU A 143 8.47 -23.54 -3.22
N TYR A 144 8.73 -22.31 -3.69
CA TYR A 144 8.83 -21.13 -2.84
C TYR A 144 7.70 -20.14 -3.10
N HIS A 145 7.07 -19.72 -2.00
CA HIS A 145 6.01 -18.74 -2.03
C HIS A 145 6.51 -17.33 -1.77
N TYR A 146 5.84 -16.38 -2.39
CA TYR A 146 5.99 -14.95 -2.23
C TYR A 146 4.65 -14.40 -1.80
N GLY A 147 4.66 -13.44 -0.88
CA GLY A 147 3.42 -12.81 -0.48
C GLY A 147 3.56 -11.36 -0.09
N ILE A 148 2.44 -10.68 -0.28
CA ILE A 148 2.25 -9.27 0.02
C ILE A 148 0.94 -9.17 0.78
N VAL A 149 0.96 -8.54 1.95
CA VAL A 149 -0.24 -8.25 2.74
C VAL A 149 -0.16 -6.80 3.15
N TRP A 150 -1.19 -6.03 2.84
CA TRP A 150 -1.25 -4.64 3.27
C TRP A 150 -2.65 -4.29 3.72
N TRP A 151 -2.72 -3.33 4.64
CA TRP A 151 -3.97 -2.65 4.94
C TRP A 151 -3.72 -1.18 5.30
N GLY A 152 -4.76 -0.38 5.11
CA GLY A 152 -4.69 1.05 5.29
C GLY A 152 -6.07 1.68 5.38
N THR A 153 -6.13 3.00 5.30
CA THR A 153 -7.36 3.77 5.30
C THR A 153 -7.44 4.66 4.07
N GLN A 154 -8.63 4.80 3.51
CA GLN A 154 -8.91 5.77 2.46
C GLN A 154 -9.78 6.88 3.00
N LYS A 155 -9.34 8.13 2.86
CA LYS A 155 -10.09 9.30 3.29
C LYS A 155 -9.75 10.50 2.42
N VAL A 156 -10.62 11.49 2.45
CA VAL A 156 -10.31 12.82 1.90
C VAL A 156 -9.04 13.32 2.61
N PRO A 157 -8.07 13.90 1.90
CA PRO A 157 -6.97 14.59 2.55
C PRO A 157 -7.54 15.66 3.49
N GLU A 158 -7.36 15.45 4.79
CA GLU A 158 -7.72 16.44 5.81
C GLU A 158 -6.58 17.48 5.83
N GLU A 159 -6.93 18.76 5.68
CA GLU A 159 -6.00 19.89 5.88
C GLU A 159 -5.43 19.89 7.30
#